data_AF-A0A7W4W621-F1
#
_entry.id   AF-A0A7W4W621-F1
#
_cell.length_a   1.000
_cell.length_b   1.000
_cell.length_c   1.000
_cell.angle_alpha   90.00
_cell.angle_beta   90.00
_cell.angle_gamma   90.00
#
_symmetry.space_group_name_H-M   'P 1'
#
loop_
_entity.id
_entity.type
_entity.pdbx_description
1 polymer ?
#
loop_
_entity_poly.entity_id
_entity_poly.type
_entity_poly.pdbx_seq_one_letter_code
_entity_poly.pdbx_strand_id
1 'polypeptide(L)'
;MSQATLDNVPNPFSPLTLGPITLRNRFLKSGANENMYRKGFPTKALLKHHRDLAAGGIALTTMAYAAVAKVGRTLPDQLWLRPEVLPDLKAITDAVHAEGGKISLQLTHGGSFVTSIFLPHRTISASGGLNVAGLFHGNILQRPMNENDMSLVIQQFADGARMAREAGFDAVEIHMGHGYLLNQFISPLSNRRTDEYGGSAENRVRFPARVLSAVKEAVGVDMAVLAKINVADGVRRGATAEDAVVTAKALEAAGADMLVLSGGRNVESTWFMFGSPMNQAEFAKVFKHQPLQRLLMKAAAAGTPKDLKFREMYFEEYSRKVRAAVKLPLTYLGGVKSLDNVEKAMAEGFDAVAMARILLHDPALVNKFQEGTVRQSGCTSCNACIPQIYNQAGTYCVLNEPLDPAMNEIRASQ
;
A
#
# COMPACT_ATOMS: atom_id res chain seq x y z
N MET A 1 3.12 32.86 3.09
CA MET A 1 1.70 32.45 3.25
C MET A 1 0.94 33.66 3.79
N SER A 2 -0.20 34.01 3.22
CA SER A 2 -1.02 35.13 3.70
C SER A 2 -1.71 34.78 5.02
N GLN A 3 -2.02 35.76 5.86
CA GLN A 3 -2.68 35.56 7.15
C GLN A 3 -4.02 34.78 7.03
N ALA A 4 -4.74 34.95 5.91
CA ALA A 4 -5.97 34.21 5.57
C ALA A 4 -5.79 32.69 5.33
N THR A 5 -4.56 32.18 5.17
CA THR A 5 -4.29 30.74 4.98
C THR A 5 -4.04 29.98 6.29
N LEU A 6 -3.80 30.69 7.40
CA LEU A 6 -3.56 30.05 8.70
C LEU A 6 -4.87 29.65 9.42
N ASP A 7 -5.97 30.37 9.16
CA ASP A 7 -7.27 30.14 9.81
C ASP A 7 -8.04 28.90 9.31
N ASN A 8 -7.52 28.20 8.30
CA ASN A 8 -8.17 27.03 7.67
C ASN A 8 -7.34 25.74 7.69
N VAL A 9 -6.22 25.70 8.43
CA VAL A 9 -5.43 24.47 8.57
C VAL A 9 -6.19 23.49 9.47
N PRO A 10 -6.56 22.28 8.99
CA PRO A 10 -7.32 21.36 9.81
C PRO A 10 -6.47 20.82 10.97
N ASN A 11 -7.09 20.70 12.15
CA ASN A 11 -6.47 20.02 13.29
C ASN A 11 -6.30 18.52 12.95
N PRO A 12 -5.10 17.92 13.09
CA PRO A 12 -4.87 16.49 12.82
C PRO A 12 -5.79 15.54 13.61
N PHE A 13 -6.24 15.94 14.80
CA PHE A 13 -7.13 15.16 15.67
C PHE A 13 -8.62 15.43 15.43
N SER A 14 -8.97 16.34 14.52
CA SER A 14 -10.36 16.56 14.12
C SER A 14 -10.86 15.47 13.17
N PRO A 15 -12.17 15.15 13.17
CA PRO A 15 -12.74 14.19 12.23
C PRO A 15 -12.51 14.53 10.75
N LEU A 16 -12.51 13.50 9.90
CA LEU A 16 -12.43 13.60 8.44
C LEU A 16 -13.49 12.70 7.80
N THR A 17 -14.36 13.27 6.96
CA THR A 17 -15.31 12.49 6.14
C THR A 17 -14.69 12.17 4.78
N LEU A 18 -14.75 10.90 4.39
CA LEU A 18 -14.37 10.43 3.05
C LEU A 18 -15.47 9.53 2.47
N GLY A 19 -16.07 9.96 1.36
CA GLY A 19 -17.24 9.30 0.80
C GLY A 19 -18.33 9.11 1.88
N PRO A 20 -18.76 7.87 2.16
CA PRO A 20 -19.84 7.62 3.12
C PRO A 20 -19.39 7.42 4.58
N ILE A 21 -18.09 7.48 4.87
CA ILE A 21 -17.57 7.22 6.23
C ILE A 21 -16.96 8.46 6.86
N THR A 22 -17.05 8.56 8.19
CA THR A 22 -16.35 9.58 8.99
C THR A 22 -15.30 8.92 9.87
N LEU A 23 -14.07 9.40 9.74
CA LEU A 23 -12.94 9.04 10.57
C LEU A 23 -12.88 9.94 11.80
N ARG A 24 -12.45 9.37 12.93
CA ARG A 24 -12.29 10.11 14.19
C ARG A 24 -11.14 11.12 14.20
N ASN A 25 -10.15 10.94 13.33
CA ASN A 25 -9.00 11.82 13.14
C ASN A 25 -8.33 11.59 11.78
N ARG A 26 -7.20 12.26 11.51
CA ARG A 26 -6.51 12.31 10.21
C ARG A 26 -5.27 11.41 10.14
N PHE A 27 -5.16 10.44 11.05
CA PHE A 27 -4.02 9.52 11.12
C PHE A 27 -4.39 8.13 10.60
N LEU A 28 -3.74 7.70 9.52
CA LEU A 28 -3.98 6.43 8.84
C LEU A 28 -2.78 5.50 8.99
N LYS A 29 -3.04 4.18 9.04
CA LYS A 29 -2.00 3.18 8.80
C LYS A 29 -2.02 2.80 7.33
N SER A 30 -0.92 3.03 6.62
CA SER A 30 -0.79 2.63 5.21
C SER A 30 -0.77 1.11 5.08
N GLY A 31 -1.34 0.60 3.99
CA GLY A 31 -1.12 -0.79 3.59
C GLY A 31 0.37 -1.06 3.38
N ALA A 32 0.92 -1.99 4.15
CA ALA A 32 2.29 -2.49 4.10
C ALA A 32 2.28 -3.94 4.57
N ASN A 33 2.93 -4.84 3.83
CA ASN A 33 2.87 -6.28 4.07
C ASN A 33 3.22 -6.65 5.52
N GLU A 34 2.27 -7.28 6.20
CA GLU A 34 2.34 -7.68 7.60
C GLU A 34 2.91 -9.09 7.76
N ASN A 35 2.91 -9.92 6.71
CA ASN A 35 3.27 -11.35 6.77
C ASN A 35 2.49 -12.13 7.85
N MET A 36 1.23 -11.76 8.07
CA MET A 36 0.34 -12.37 9.06
C MET A 36 -0.85 -13.11 8.40
N TYR A 37 -0.53 -13.80 7.31
CA TYR A 37 -1.41 -14.77 6.66
C TYR A 37 -0.76 -16.14 6.68
N ARG A 38 -1.57 -17.20 6.73
CA ARG A 38 -1.12 -18.58 6.52
C ARG A 38 -2.06 -19.31 5.61
N LYS A 39 -1.51 -19.96 4.58
CA LYS A 39 -2.28 -20.67 3.56
C LYS A 39 -3.39 -19.77 2.95
N GLY A 40 -3.13 -18.46 2.89
CA GLY A 40 -4.09 -17.44 2.45
C GLY A 40 -5.28 -17.20 3.36
N PHE A 41 -5.17 -17.50 4.66
CA PHE A 41 -6.12 -17.11 5.70
C PHE A 41 -5.49 -16.07 6.64
N PRO A 42 -6.23 -15.01 7.04
CA PRO A 42 -5.82 -14.09 8.10
C PRO A 42 -5.64 -14.81 9.45
N THR A 43 -4.70 -14.35 10.26
CA THR A 43 -4.33 -15.00 11.53
C THR A 43 -4.66 -14.13 12.75
N LYS A 44 -4.61 -14.70 13.96
CA LYS A 44 -4.75 -13.94 15.21
C LYS A 44 -3.69 -12.85 15.36
N ALA A 45 -2.49 -13.06 14.81
CA ALA A 45 -1.45 -12.02 14.78
C ALA A 45 -1.92 -10.79 13.99
N LEU A 46 -2.56 -10.98 12.82
CA LEU A 46 -3.11 -9.89 12.01
C LEU A 46 -4.26 -9.18 12.72
N LEU A 47 -5.16 -9.94 13.36
CA LEU A 47 -6.24 -9.40 14.18
C LEU A 47 -5.69 -8.49 15.28
N LYS A 48 -4.76 -9.01 16.08
CA LYS A 48 -4.12 -8.24 17.17
C LYS A 48 -3.42 -7.00 16.61
N HIS A 49 -2.68 -7.12 15.51
CA HIS A 49 -1.99 -6.00 14.89
C HIS A 49 -2.94 -4.85 14.53
N HIS A 50 -4.04 -5.14 13.83
CA HIS A 50 -4.99 -4.10 13.42
C HIS A 50 -5.82 -3.56 14.58
N ARG A 51 -6.23 -4.41 15.54
CA ARG A 51 -6.91 -3.99 16.76
C ARG A 51 -6.03 -3.04 17.59
N ASP A 52 -4.78 -3.40 17.86
CA ASP A 52 -3.89 -2.59 18.69
C ASP A 52 -3.59 -1.21 18.06
N LEU A 53 -3.51 -1.13 16.72
CA LEU A 53 -3.41 0.15 16.01
C LEU A 53 -4.67 1.02 16.20
N ALA A 54 -5.85 0.39 16.16
CA ALA A 54 -7.11 1.07 16.44
C ALA A 54 -7.20 1.48 17.92
N ALA A 55 -6.83 0.64 18.88
CA ALA A 55 -6.75 1.04 20.28
C ALA A 55 -5.76 2.22 20.49
N GLY A 56 -4.67 2.24 19.72
CA GLY A 56 -3.62 3.27 19.76
C GLY A 56 -3.92 4.60 19.07
N GLY A 57 -5.14 4.79 18.58
CA GLY A 57 -5.63 6.08 18.07
C GLY A 57 -5.72 6.22 16.55
N ILE A 58 -5.27 5.22 15.76
CA ILE A 58 -5.37 5.28 14.29
C ILE A 58 -6.84 5.34 13.85
N ALA A 59 -7.19 6.30 13.00
CA ALA A 59 -8.54 6.45 12.50
C ALA A 59 -8.94 5.35 11.51
N LEU A 60 -8.08 5.08 10.54
CA LEU A 60 -8.30 4.05 9.51
C LEU A 60 -7.03 3.23 9.34
N THR A 61 -7.14 1.92 9.57
CA THR A 61 -6.03 0.98 9.40
C THR A 61 -6.20 0.16 8.12
N THR A 62 -5.22 0.22 7.20
CA THR A 62 -5.31 -0.52 5.93
C THR A 62 -4.57 -1.85 6.02
N MET A 63 -5.30 -2.95 5.83
CA MET A 63 -4.79 -4.32 5.79
C MET A 63 -4.18 -4.62 4.41
N ALA A 64 -2.90 -5.03 4.39
CA ALA A 64 -2.16 -5.28 3.15
C ALA A 64 -1.89 -6.78 2.95
N TYR A 65 -1.78 -7.27 1.74
CA TYR A 65 -2.65 -6.88 0.65
C TYR A 65 -3.36 -8.11 0.12
N ALA A 66 -4.64 -7.97 -0.17
CA ALA A 66 -5.52 -9.05 -0.59
C ALA A 66 -5.47 -9.18 -2.11
N ALA A 67 -5.01 -10.33 -2.61
CA ALA A 67 -5.07 -10.60 -4.03
C ALA A 67 -6.54 -10.82 -4.44
N VAL A 68 -6.98 -10.12 -5.48
CA VAL A 68 -8.35 -10.29 -6.02
C VAL A 68 -8.54 -11.60 -6.77
N ALA A 69 -7.43 -12.30 -7.06
CA ALA A 69 -7.42 -13.61 -7.69
C ALA A 69 -6.23 -14.44 -7.20
N LYS A 70 -6.40 -15.77 -7.16
CA LYS A 70 -5.35 -16.71 -6.73
C LYS A 70 -4.06 -16.57 -7.55
N VAL A 71 -4.18 -16.30 -8.86
CA VAL A 71 -3.07 -16.08 -9.79
C VAL A 71 -2.39 -14.72 -9.64
N GLY A 72 -3.05 -13.77 -8.98
CA GLY A 72 -2.54 -12.42 -8.73
C GLY A 72 -1.70 -12.29 -7.46
N ARG A 73 -1.43 -13.39 -6.74
CA ARG A 73 -0.62 -13.38 -5.51
C ARG A 73 0.86 -13.24 -5.82
N THR A 74 1.58 -12.49 -4.99
CA THR A 74 3.03 -12.30 -5.06
C THR A 74 3.78 -13.19 -4.07
N LEU A 75 3.13 -13.60 -2.97
CA LEU A 75 3.70 -14.46 -1.94
C LEU A 75 2.86 -15.74 -1.74
N PRO A 76 3.48 -16.88 -1.31
CA PRO A 76 2.78 -18.16 -1.14
C PRO A 76 1.59 -18.10 -0.17
N ASP A 77 1.77 -17.44 0.98
CA ASP A 77 0.77 -17.34 2.03
C ASP A 77 -0.17 -16.14 1.89
N GLN A 78 0.07 -15.27 0.90
CA GLN A 78 -0.74 -14.07 0.71
C GLN A 78 -2.22 -14.43 0.61
N LEU A 79 -3.05 -13.66 1.31
CA LEU A 79 -4.50 -13.67 1.15
C LEU A 79 -4.88 -13.52 -0.33
N TRP A 80 -5.82 -14.36 -0.78
CA TRP A 80 -6.63 -14.08 -1.94
C TRP A 80 -8.10 -14.22 -1.58
N LEU A 81 -8.93 -13.33 -2.14
CA LEU A 81 -10.34 -13.22 -1.80
C LEU A 81 -11.13 -14.41 -2.34
N ARG A 82 -11.91 -15.00 -1.44
CA ARG A 82 -12.79 -16.16 -1.64
C ARG A 82 -13.73 -16.30 -0.43
N PRO A 83 -14.89 -16.94 -0.55
CA PRO A 83 -15.86 -17.04 0.56
C PRO A 83 -15.28 -17.60 1.86
N GLU A 84 -14.34 -18.54 1.78
CA GLU A 84 -13.78 -19.25 2.93
C GLU A 84 -13.01 -18.35 3.91
N VAL A 85 -12.54 -17.17 3.46
CA VAL A 85 -11.80 -16.22 4.29
C VAL A 85 -12.70 -15.20 4.99
N LEU A 86 -13.98 -15.10 4.61
CA LEU A 86 -14.89 -14.08 5.14
C LEU A 86 -15.04 -14.13 6.67
N PRO A 87 -15.15 -15.31 7.32
CA PRO A 87 -15.23 -15.35 8.79
C PRO A 87 -14.00 -14.73 9.48
N ASP A 88 -12.80 -14.99 8.95
CA ASP A 88 -11.54 -14.44 9.48
C ASP A 88 -11.44 -12.94 9.25
N LEU A 89 -11.82 -12.49 8.06
CA LEU A 89 -11.85 -11.06 7.74
C LEU A 89 -12.84 -10.31 8.64
N LYS A 90 -14.03 -10.89 8.85
CA LYS A 90 -15.04 -10.32 9.73
C LYS A 90 -14.55 -10.21 11.17
N ALA A 91 -13.91 -11.25 11.72
CA ALA A 91 -13.32 -11.21 13.06
C ALA A 91 -12.33 -10.05 13.25
N ILE A 92 -11.53 -9.73 12.21
CA ILE A 92 -10.61 -8.60 12.24
C ILE A 92 -11.35 -7.27 12.21
N THR A 93 -12.36 -7.12 11.33
CA THR A 93 -13.14 -5.88 11.26
C THR A 93 -13.89 -5.60 12.55
N ASP A 94 -14.54 -6.61 13.14
CA ASP A 94 -15.27 -6.50 14.40
C ASP A 94 -14.32 -6.08 15.53
N ALA A 95 -13.11 -6.64 15.57
CA ALA A 95 -12.09 -6.26 16.56
C ALA A 95 -11.62 -4.80 16.40
N VAL A 96 -11.46 -4.30 15.17
CA VAL A 96 -11.09 -2.89 14.92
C VAL A 96 -12.23 -1.94 15.29
N HIS A 97 -13.47 -2.30 14.95
CA HIS A 97 -14.65 -1.50 15.25
C HIS A 97 -14.92 -1.41 16.76
N ALA A 98 -14.63 -2.48 17.51
CA ALA A 98 -14.72 -2.48 18.98
C ALA A 98 -13.82 -1.41 19.64
N GLU A 99 -12.70 -1.06 19.01
CA GLU A 99 -11.78 0.00 19.46
C GLU A 99 -12.13 1.40 18.89
N GLY A 100 -13.28 1.51 18.21
CA GLY A 100 -13.74 2.75 17.56
C GLY A 100 -12.92 3.17 16.34
N GLY A 101 -12.10 2.27 15.79
CA GLY A 101 -11.36 2.49 14.54
C GLY A 101 -12.17 2.11 13.31
N LYS A 102 -11.67 2.48 12.14
CA LYS A 102 -12.14 2.04 10.82
C LYS A 102 -11.08 1.17 10.16
N ILE A 103 -11.49 0.28 9.24
CA ILE A 103 -10.57 -0.61 8.54
C ILE A 103 -10.74 -0.56 7.02
N SER A 104 -9.61 -0.54 6.30
CA SER A 104 -9.58 -0.65 4.85
C SER A 104 -8.91 -1.95 4.40
N LEU A 105 -9.43 -2.58 3.33
CA LEU A 105 -8.76 -3.69 2.66
C LEU A 105 -8.01 -3.21 1.42
N GLN A 106 -6.69 -3.42 1.35
CA GLN A 106 -5.94 -3.11 0.14
C GLN A 106 -6.12 -4.23 -0.91
N LEU A 107 -6.78 -3.94 -2.02
CA LEU A 107 -7.00 -4.85 -3.14
C LEU A 107 -5.82 -4.81 -4.11
N THR A 108 -5.34 -5.98 -4.52
CA THR A 108 -4.14 -6.13 -5.36
C THR A 108 -4.25 -7.19 -6.45
N HIS A 109 -3.46 -7.01 -7.50
CA HIS A 109 -3.13 -8.05 -8.46
C HIS A 109 -1.65 -7.89 -8.87
N GLY A 110 -0.85 -8.97 -8.74
CA GLY A 110 0.59 -8.95 -9.02
C GLY A 110 0.94 -8.71 -10.48
N GLY A 111 0.10 -9.14 -11.42
CA GLY A 111 0.41 -9.04 -12.84
C GLY A 111 1.68 -9.83 -13.15
N SER A 112 2.70 -9.20 -13.70
CA SER A 112 4.01 -9.83 -13.88
C SER A 112 4.89 -9.85 -12.64
N PHE A 113 4.57 -9.04 -11.63
CA PHE A 113 5.25 -9.02 -10.33
C PHE A 113 4.83 -10.20 -9.41
N VAL A 114 4.34 -11.30 -9.98
CA VAL A 114 4.15 -12.56 -9.28
C VAL A 114 5.53 -13.21 -9.10
N THR A 115 6.20 -12.87 -8.00
CA THR A 115 7.62 -13.14 -7.79
C THR A 115 7.95 -14.34 -6.93
N SER A 116 7.00 -14.94 -6.21
CA SER A 116 7.31 -16.00 -5.24
C SER A 116 6.40 -17.22 -5.30
N ILE A 117 5.58 -17.34 -6.35
CA ILE A 117 4.79 -18.54 -6.66
C ILE A 117 4.92 -18.88 -8.14
N PHE A 118 4.96 -20.16 -8.48
CA PHE A 118 4.92 -20.59 -9.89
C PHE A 118 3.49 -20.56 -10.41
N LEU A 119 3.31 -20.07 -11.64
CA LEU A 119 2.05 -20.19 -12.38
C LEU A 119 2.23 -21.12 -13.59
N PRO A 120 1.29 -22.04 -13.86
CA PRO A 120 1.36 -22.92 -15.02
C PRO A 120 1.13 -22.19 -16.36
N HIS A 121 0.76 -20.91 -16.30
CA HIS A 121 0.51 -20.06 -17.45
C HIS A 121 1.31 -18.77 -17.35
N ARG A 122 1.55 -18.10 -18.48
CA ARG A 122 2.25 -16.82 -18.54
C ARG A 122 1.53 -15.78 -17.67
N THR A 123 2.32 -15.01 -16.90
CA THR A 123 1.79 -13.87 -16.16
C THR A 123 1.22 -12.82 -17.11
N ILE A 124 0.33 -11.97 -16.60
CA ILE A 124 -0.30 -10.90 -17.38
C ILE A 124 0.32 -9.55 -17.02
N SER A 125 0.45 -8.66 -18.02
CA SER A 125 0.91 -7.29 -17.83
C SER A 125 0.35 -6.37 -18.93
N ALA A 126 0.64 -5.08 -18.87
CA ALA A 126 0.30 -4.14 -19.93
C ALA A 126 0.95 -4.53 -21.26
N SER A 127 2.16 -5.11 -21.22
CA SER A 127 2.93 -5.53 -22.40
C SER A 127 3.55 -6.91 -22.23
N GLY A 128 3.81 -7.60 -23.35
CA GLY A 128 4.48 -8.91 -23.36
C GLY A 128 5.99 -8.85 -23.17
N GLY A 129 6.60 -10.02 -22.99
CA GLY A 129 8.06 -10.19 -23.04
C GLY A 129 8.61 -11.02 -21.89
N LEU A 130 9.89 -10.80 -21.59
CA LEU A 130 10.57 -11.41 -20.46
C LEU A 130 10.08 -10.80 -19.14
N ASN A 131 9.74 -11.65 -18.17
CA ASN A 131 9.40 -11.26 -16.82
C ASN A 131 10.62 -11.43 -15.90
N VAL A 132 11.41 -10.37 -15.78
CA VAL A 132 12.63 -10.38 -14.95
C VAL A 132 12.31 -10.60 -13.48
N ALA A 133 11.19 -10.06 -12.98
CA ALA A 133 10.79 -10.21 -11.58
C ALA A 133 10.42 -11.66 -11.22
N GLY A 134 9.87 -12.42 -12.20
CA GLY A 134 9.44 -13.80 -12.02
C GLY A 134 10.48 -14.88 -12.34
N LEU A 135 11.66 -14.50 -12.84
CA LEU A 135 12.67 -15.42 -13.40
C LEU A 135 13.07 -16.53 -12.41
N PHE A 136 13.31 -16.18 -11.15
CA PHE A 136 13.79 -17.12 -10.12
C PHE A 136 12.72 -18.12 -9.63
N HIS A 137 11.46 -17.96 -10.05
CA HIS A 137 10.34 -18.83 -9.67
C HIS A 137 9.66 -19.45 -10.88
N GLY A 138 10.34 -19.50 -12.04
CA GLY A 138 9.83 -20.13 -13.26
C GLY A 138 8.81 -19.31 -14.06
N ASN A 139 8.47 -18.11 -13.61
CA ASN A 139 7.55 -17.20 -14.30
C ASN A 139 8.31 -16.36 -15.34
N ILE A 140 8.93 -17.02 -16.32
CA ILE A 140 9.91 -16.42 -17.23
C ILE A 140 9.27 -15.44 -18.22
N LEU A 141 8.04 -15.69 -18.65
CA LEU A 141 7.37 -14.91 -19.70
C LEU A 141 6.08 -14.28 -19.18
N GLN A 142 5.85 -13.04 -19.59
CA GLN A 142 4.58 -12.33 -19.46
C GLN A 142 3.93 -12.12 -20.84
N ARG A 143 2.61 -12.03 -20.89
CA ARG A 143 1.85 -11.69 -22.09
C ARG A 143 1.09 -10.36 -21.91
N PRO A 144 0.86 -9.61 -22.99
CA PRO A 144 0.02 -8.42 -22.92
C PRO A 144 -1.42 -8.82 -22.63
N MET A 145 -2.10 -8.05 -21.80
CA MET A 145 -3.55 -8.17 -21.60
C MET A 145 -4.31 -7.68 -22.82
N ASN A 146 -5.34 -8.43 -23.22
CA ASN A 146 -6.37 -7.98 -24.15
C ASN A 146 -7.61 -7.47 -23.38
N GLU A 147 -8.66 -7.07 -24.11
CA GLU A 147 -9.89 -6.55 -23.52
C GLU A 147 -10.61 -7.57 -22.61
N ASN A 148 -10.57 -8.86 -22.95
CA ASN A 148 -11.16 -9.92 -22.12
C ASN A 148 -10.39 -10.09 -20.80
N ASP A 149 -9.05 -10.02 -20.84
CA ASP A 149 -8.24 -10.04 -19.63
C ASP A 149 -8.53 -8.82 -18.74
N MET A 150 -8.64 -7.63 -19.34
CA MET A 150 -8.98 -6.40 -18.62
C MET A 150 -10.36 -6.49 -18.00
N SER A 151 -11.36 -7.00 -18.73
CA SER A 151 -12.72 -7.22 -18.22
C SER A 151 -12.75 -8.21 -17.05
N LEU A 152 -12.01 -9.32 -17.16
CA LEU A 152 -11.89 -10.30 -16.07
C LEU A 152 -11.25 -9.68 -14.81
N VAL A 153 -10.16 -8.92 -14.98
CA VAL A 153 -9.49 -8.28 -13.84
C VAL A 153 -10.41 -7.23 -13.20
N ILE A 154 -11.12 -6.42 -14.00
CA ILE A 154 -12.13 -5.47 -13.50
C ILE A 154 -13.16 -6.20 -12.62
N GLN A 155 -13.71 -7.30 -13.13
CA GLN A 155 -14.69 -8.12 -12.39
C GLN A 155 -14.11 -8.64 -11.07
N GLN A 156 -12.87 -9.14 -11.08
CA GLN A 156 -12.20 -9.64 -9.88
C GLN A 156 -12.01 -8.56 -8.81
N PHE A 157 -11.63 -7.34 -9.20
CA PHE A 157 -11.54 -6.21 -8.28
C PHE A 157 -12.91 -5.84 -7.70
N ALA A 158 -13.96 -5.78 -8.53
CA ALA A 158 -15.32 -5.50 -8.10
C ALA A 158 -15.86 -6.57 -7.13
N ASP A 159 -15.63 -7.85 -7.41
CA ASP A 159 -16.05 -8.96 -6.54
C ASP A 159 -15.26 -8.98 -5.23
N GLY A 160 -13.96 -8.71 -5.29
CA GLY A 160 -13.14 -8.54 -4.09
C GLY A 160 -13.64 -7.40 -3.20
N ALA A 161 -14.08 -6.30 -3.79
CA ALA A 161 -14.67 -5.18 -3.05
C ALA A 161 -16.04 -5.53 -2.44
N ARG A 162 -16.88 -6.30 -3.14
CA ARG A 162 -18.14 -6.84 -2.58
C ARG A 162 -17.88 -7.75 -1.37
N MET A 163 -16.90 -8.65 -1.46
CA MET A 163 -16.49 -9.51 -0.34
C MET A 163 -15.95 -8.70 0.83
N ALA A 164 -15.18 -7.63 0.58
CA ALA A 164 -14.71 -6.73 1.63
C ALA A 164 -15.89 -6.06 2.35
N ARG A 165 -16.89 -5.57 1.60
CA ARG A 165 -18.11 -5.00 2.18
C ARG A 165 -18.86 -6.02 3.03
N GLU A 166 -19.04 -7.25 2.53
CA GLU A 166 -19.68 -8.35 3.27
C GLU A 166 -18.94 -8.69 4.57
N ALA A 167 -17.61 -8.65 4.54
CA ALA A 167 -16.77 -8.87 5.71
C ALA A 167 -16.73 -7.69 6.68
N GLY A 168 -17.40 -6.56 6.41
CA GLY A 168 -17.49 -5.42 7.33
C GLY A 168 -16.39 -4.37 7.19
N PHE A 169 -15.64 -4.34 6.07
CA PHE A 169 -14.70 -3.25 5.83
C PHE A 169 -15.42 -1.92 5.56
N ASP A 170 -14.89 -0.83 6.11
CA ASP A 170 -15.42 0.54 5.88
C ASP A 170 -14.90 1.15 4.57
N ALA A 171 -13.80 0.60 4.05
CA ALA A 171 -13.13 1.09 2.86
C ALA A 171 -12.38 -0.02 2.11
N VAL A 172 -12.16 0.19 0.82
CA VAL A 172 -11.16 -0.56 0.03
C VAL A 172 -10.12 0.40 -0.53
N GLU A 173 -8.86 0.00 -0.52
CA GLU A 173 -7.77 0.73 -1.17
C GLU A 173 -7.30 -0.04 -2.41
N ILE A 174 -7.49 0.51 -3.60
CA ILE A 174 -7.02 -0.11 -4.84
C ILE A 174 -5.53 0.19 -5.01
N HIS A 175 -4.71 -0.84 -5.06
CA HIS A 175 -3.27 -0.64 -5.19
C HIS A 175 -2.83 -0.40 -6.64
N MET A 176 -2.42 0.84 -6.94
CA MET A 176 -1.97 1.29 -8.26
C MET A 176 -0.50 1.75 -8.27
N GLY A 177 0.30 1.27 -7.32
CA GLY A 177 1.70 1.65 -7.16
C GLY A 177 2.66 0.45 -7.26
N HIS A 178 3.93 0.74 -7.01
CA HIS A 178 4.97 -0.25 -6.63
C HIS A 178 5.27 -1.39 -7.62
N GLY A 179 4.85 -1.28 -8.88
CA GLY A 179 5.08 -2.29 -9.90
C GLY A 179 4.05 -3.43 -9.93
N TYR A 180 2.95 -3.34 -9.16
CA TYR A 180 1.80 -4.24 -9.31
C TYR A 180 1.06 -3.99 -10.62
N LEU A 181 0.09 -4.84 -10.96
CA LEU A 181 -0.55 -4.86 -12.28
C LEU A 181 -1.03 -3.48 -12.76
N LEU A 182 -1.74 -2.74 -11.91
CA LEU A 182 -2.27 -1.42 -12.31
C LEU A 182 -1.14 -0.40 -12.51
N ASN A 183 -0.08 -0.45 -11.70
CA ASN A 183 1.13 0.34 -11.95
C ASN A 183 1.89 -0.11 -13.21
N GLN A 184 1.76 -1.37 -13.65
CA GLN A 184 2.35 -1.83 -14.91
C GLN A 184 1.65 -1.20 -16.13
N PHE A 185 0.40 -0.78 -16.01
CA PHE A 185 -0.26 0.06 -17.01
C PHE A 185 0.14 1.53 -16.88
N ILE A 186 0.20 2.06 -15.65
CA ILE A 186 0.56 3.46 -15.41
C ILE A 186 2.01 3.75 -15.80
N SER A 187 2.97 2.86 -15.54
CA SER A 187 4.40 3.11 -15.73
C SER A 187 4.84 2.91 -17.19
N PRO A 188 5.62 3.84 -17.78
CA PRO A 188 6.14 3.68 -19.14
C PRO A 188 7.26 2.63 -19.22
N LEU A 189 7.79 2.16 -18.08
CA LEU A 189 8.73 1.04 -18.03
C LEU A 189 8.07 -0.28 -18.41
N SER A 190 6.83 -0.46 -17.98
CA SER A 190 6.08 -1.72 -18.15
C SER A 190 5.09 -1.63 -19.31
N ASN A 191 4.57 -0.44 -19.63
CA ASN A 191 3.60 -0.23 -20.68
C ASN A 191 4.23 0.32 -21.95
N ARG A 192 4.38 -0.55 -22.96
CA ARG A 192 4.87 -0.24 -24.31
C ARG A 192 3.77 -0.40 -25.37
N ARG A 193 2.50 -0.34 -24.96
CA ARG A 193 1.37 -0.47 -25.88
C ARG A 193 1.29 0.75 -26.80
N THR A 194 0.73 0.54 -27.99
CA THR A 194 0.49 1.57 -29.01
C THR A 194 -1.00 1.80 -29.26
N ASP A 195 -1.87 1.14 -28.50
CA ASP A 195 -3.32 1.35 -28.52
C ASP A 195 -3.74 2.42 -27.50
N GLU A 196 -5.04 2.57 -27.27
CA GLU A 196 -5.63 3.55 -26.34
C GLU A 196 -5.28 3.34 -24.86
N TYR A 197 -4.52 2.28 -24.53
CA TYR A 197 -4.03 1.97 -23.19
C TYR A 197 -2.52 2.22 -23.02
N GLY A 198 -1.82 2.76 -24.02
CA GLY A 198 -0.40 3.08 -23.96
C GLY A 198 -0.01 4.40 -24.60
N GLY A 199 1.29 4.70 -24.58
CA GLY A 199 1.83 5.98 -25.02
C GLY A 199 1.67 7.07 -23.94
N SER A 200 0.68 7.95 -24.11
CA SER A 200 0.49 9.10 -23.21
C SER A 200 0.11 8.67 -21.79
N ALA A 201 0.26 9.58 -20.81
CA ALA A 201 -0.14 9.32 -19.43
C ALA A 201 -1.66 9.07 -19.32
N GLU A 202 -2.46 9.80 -20.10
CA GLU A 202 -3.93 9.68 -20.17
C GLU A 202 -4.36 8.29 -20.64
N ASN A 203 -3.71 7.76 -21.66
CA ASN A 203 -3.98 6.40 -22.15
C ASN A 203 -3.53 5.35 -21.13
N ARG A 204 -2.33 5.52 -20.54
CA ARG A 204 -1.78 4.59 -19.54
C ARG A 204 -2.66 4.43 -18.30
N VAL A 205 -3.35 5.49 -17.85
CA VAL A 205 -4.25 5.42 -16.69
C VAL A 205 -5.66 4.92 -17.02
N ARG A 206 -6.04 4.81 -18.31
CA ARG A 206 -7.39 4.42 -18.73
C ARG A 206 -7.87 3.10 -18.10
N PHE A 207 -7.05 2.05 -18.12
CA PHE A 207 -7.41 0.77 -17.50
C PHE A 207 -7.51 0.85 -15.96
N PRO A 208 -6.51 1.39 -15.23
CA PRO A 208 -6.63 1.64 -13.80
C PRO A 208 -7.88 2.45 -13.39
N ALA A 209 -8.25 3.48 -14.16
CA ALA A 209 -9.45 4.27 -13.90
C ALA A 209 -10.74 3.45 -14.09
N ARG A 210 -10.81 2.59 -15.12
CA ARG A 210 -11.94 1.64 -15.31
C ARG A 210 -12.10 0.69 -14.13
N VAL A 211 -10.99 0.20 -13.58
CA VAL A 211 -11.01 -0.65 -12.36
C VAL A 211 -11.58 0.13 -11.18
N LEU A 212 -11.18 1.38 -10.98
CA LEU A 212 -11.70 2.21 -9.91
C LEU A 212 -13.21 2.46 -10.05
N SER A 213 -13.68 2.86 -11.22
CA SER A 213 -15.10 3.10 -11.47
C SER A 213 -15.94 1.84 -11.21
N ALA A 214 -15.49 0.67 -11.67
CA ALA A 214 -16.19 -0.59 -11.44
C ALA A 214 -16.23 -0.99 -9.95
N VAL A 215 -15.15 -0.73 -9.20
CA VAL A 215 -15.14 -0.94 -7.74
C VAL A 215 -16.09 0.04 -7.05
N LYS A 216 -16.10 1.32 -7.44
CA LYS A 216 -17.01 2.34 -6.90
C LYS A 216 -18.47 1.96 -7.14
N GLU A 217 -18.80 1.50 -8.34
CA GLU A 217 -20.12 0.97 -8.68
C GLU A 217 -20.49 -0.27 -7.83
N ALA A 218 -19.56 -1.22 -7.69
CA ALA A 218 -19.80 -2.47 -6.98
C ALA A 218 -20.12 -2.30 -5.49
N VAL A 219 -19.51 -1.30 -4.86
CA VAL A 219 -19.63 -1.05 -3.41
C VAL A 219 -20.75 -0.07 -3.07
N GLY A 220 -21.16 0.75 -4.05
CA GLY A 220 -22.26 1.70 -3.90
C GLY A 220 -21.93 2.85 -2.96
N VAL A 221 -22.88 3.17 -2.07
CA VAL A 221 -22.80 4.31 -1.15
C VAL A 221 -22.46 3.92 0.29
N ASP A 222 -22.12 2.65 0.54
CA ASP A 222 -21.93 2.14 1.90
C ASP A 222 -20.44 1.99 2.30
N MET A 223 -19.53 2.10 1.34
CA MET A 223 -18.09 1.88 1.55
C MET A 223 -17.26 2.88 0.76
N ALA A 224 -16.17 3.37 1.36
CA ALA A 224 -15.25 4.29 0.68
C ALA A 224 -14.28 3.55 -0.26
N VAL A 225 -13.90 4.18 -1.37
CA VAL A 225 -12.95 3.66 -2.36
C VAL A 225 -11.75 4.60 -2.45
N LEU A 226 -10.62 4.11 -1.94
CA LEU A 226 -9.34 4.78 -1.95
C LEU A 226 -8.48 4.22 -3.10
N ALA A 227 -7.49 4.99 -3.54
CA ALA A 227 -6.45 4.47 -4.44
C ALA A 227 -5.04 4.87 -3.97
N LYS A 228 -4.13 3.89 -3.87
CA LYS A 228 -2.71 4.16 -3.60
C LYS A 228 -1.96 4.28 -4.91
N ILE A 229 -1.46 5.47 -5.21
CA ILE A 229 -0.70 5.78 -6.43
C ILE A 229 0.75 6.13 -6.12
N ASN A 230 1.61 5.95 -7.13
CA ASN A 230 2.96 6.50 -7.10
C ASN A 230 2.91 7.99 -7.49
N VAL A 231 3.56 8.86 -6.70
CA VAL A 231 3.89 10.24 -7.07
C VAL A 231 5.05 10.29 -8.05
N ALA A 232 5.88 9.26 -8.07
CA ALA A 232 6.84 8.94 -9.12
C ALA A 232 7.31 7.49 -8.94
N ASP A 233 7.82 6.89 -10.00
CA ASP A 233 8.47 5.57 -9.92
C ASP A 233 9.90 5.66 -9.37
N GLY A 234 10.51 6.85 -9.28
CA GLY A 234 11.82 7.03 -8.65
C GLY A 234 13.01 6.42 -9.43
N VAL A 235 12.83 6.14 -10.72
CA VAL A 235 13.85 5.56 -11.61
C VAL A 235 13.74 6.17 -13.00
N ARG A 236 14.87 6.23 -13.72
CA ARG A 236 14.94 6.77 -15.09
C ARG A 236 13.96 6.03 -16.01
N ARG A 237 13.21 6.78 -16.83
CA ARG A 237 12.15 6.28 -17.74
C ARG A 237 10.92 5.68 -17.03
N GLY A 238 10.83 5.81 -15.69
CA GLY A 238 9.61 5.54 -14.94
C GLY A 238 8.61 6.69 -15.00
N ALA A 239 7.44 6.49 -14.41
CA ALA A 239 6.43 7.53 -14.27
C ALA A 239 6.95 8.69 -13.40
N THR A 240 6.64 9.92 -13.79
CA THR A 240 7.07 11.15 -13.10
C THR A 240 5.94 11.76 -12.25
N ALA A 241 6.21 12.91 -11.62
CA ALA A 241 5.20 13.67 -10.90
C ALA A 241 4.09 14.20 -11.83
N GLU A 242 4.44 14.51 -13.08
CA GLU A 242 3.51 14.98 -14.11
C GLU A 242 2.56 13.84 -14.52
N ASP A 243 3.08 12.61 -14.66
CA ASP A 243 2.25 11.41 -14.84
C ASP A 243 1.32 11.18 -13.64
N ALA A 244 1.82 11.42 -12.41
CA ALA A 244 1.01 11.28 -11.20
C ALA A 244 -0.12 12.31 -11.13
N VAL A 245 0.10 13.54 -11.63
CA VAL A 245 -0.94 14.56 -11.77
C VAL A 245 -2.04 14.11 -12.73
N VAL A 246 -1.67 13.59 -13.91
CA VAL A 246 -2.64 13.04 -14.88
C VAL A 246 -3.41 11.87 -14.26
N THR A 247 -2.69 10.99 -13.57
CA THR A 247 -3.28 9.84 -12.89
C THR A 247 -4.30 10.29 -11.83
N ALA A 248 -3.93 11.24 -10.97
CA ALA A 248 -4.81 11.74 -9.91
C ALA A 248 -6.10 12.36 -10.46
N LYS A 249 -6.02 13.16 -11.53
CA LYS A 249 -7.20 13.73 -12.20
C LYS A 249 -8.12 12.65 -12.77
N ALA A 250 -7.55 11.62 -13.41
CA ALA A 250 -8.33 10.52 -13.96
C ALA A 250 -9.03 9.71 -12.87
N LEU A 251 -8.38 9.49 -11.73
CA LEU A 251 -8.97 8.76 -10.60
C LEU A 251 -10.01 9.59 -9.83
N GLU A 252 -9.82 10.91 -9.74
CA GLU A 252 -10.84 11.84 -9.25
C GLU A 252 -12.10 11.77 -10.12
N ALA A 253 -11.94 11.86 -11.44
CA ALA A 253 -13.05 11.74 -12.39
C ALA A 253 -13.72 10.35 -12.35
N ALA A 254 -12.97 9.30 -12.03
CA ALA A 254 -13.47 7.94 -11.88
C ALA A 254 -14.26 7.70 -10.57
N GLY A 255 -14.24 8.66 -9.64
CA GLY A 255 -15.02 8.63 -8.40
C GLY A 255 -14.26 8.17 -7.15
N ALA A 256 -12.93 8.31 -7.12
CA ALA A 256 -12.13 8.01 -5.92
C ALA A 256 -12.54 8.92 -4.75
N ASP A 257 -12.74 8.36 -3.56
CA ASP A 257 -13.06 9.13 -2.37
C ASP A 257 -11.81 9.76 -1.73
N MET A 258 -10.63 9.16 -1.95
CA MET A 258 -9.33 9.68 -1.49
C MET A 258 -8.16 9.00 -2.20
N LEU A 259 -7.05 9.72 -2.41
CA LEU A 259 -5.80 9.12 -2.90
C LEU A 259 -4.75 9.06 -1.80
N VAL A 260 -4.00 7.95 -1.74
CA VAL A 260 -2.84 7.79 -0.87
C VAL A 260 -1.56 7.90 -1.70
N LEU A 261 -0.78 8.93 -1.43
CA LEU A 261 0.37 9.33 -2.25
C LEU A 261 1.65 8.62 -1.81
N SER A 262 2.03 7.56 -2.51
CA SER A 262 3.26 6.80 -2.26
C SER A 262 4.26 6.95 -3.41
N GLY A 263 5.27 6.11 -3.53
CA GLY A 263 6.22 6.18 -4.63
C GLY A 263 7.13 4.96 -4.74
N GLY A 264 7.80 4.83 -5.87
CA GLY A 264 8.81 3.80 -6.10
C GLY A 264 8.23 2.46 -6.55
N ARG A 265 9.12 1.52 -6.84
CA ARG A 265 8.82 0.17 -7.36
C ARG A 265 9.62 -0.89 -6.60
N ASN A 266 9.03 -2.07 -6.47
CA ASN A 266 9.61 -3.16 -5.67
C ASN A 266 10.91 -3.74 -6.23
N VAL A 267 11.19 -3.58 -7.52
CA VAL A 267 12.42 -4.09 -8.16
C VAL A 267 13.38 -2.95 -8.47
N GLU A 268 12.88 -1.90 -9.11
CA GLU A 268 13.73 -0.89 -9.75
C GLU A 268 14.09 0.30 -8.87
N SER A 269 13.40 0.51 -7.73
CA SER A 269 13.55 1.75 -6.94
C SER A 269 13.11 1.63 -5.48
N THR A 270 13.43 0.51 -4.83
CA THR A 270 13.06 0.27 -3.41
C THR A 270 13.54 1.38 -2.48
N TRP A 271 14.73 1.95 -2.72
CA TRP A 271 15.25 3.07 -1.94
C TRP A 271 14.37 4.33 -2.01
N PHE A 272 13.73 4.59 -3.15
CA PHE A 272 12.82 5.72 -3.32
C PHE A 272 11.55 5.51 -2.50
N MET A 273 11.04 4.28 -2.43
CA MET A 273 9.88 3.93 -1.63
C MET A 273 10.11 4.14 -0.13
N PHE A 274 11.28 3.76 0.39
CA PHE A 274 11.56 3.76 1.82
C PHE A 274 12.35 4.99 2.32
N GLY A 275 12.96 5.76 1.42
CA GLY A 275 13.77 6.95 1.75
C GLY A 275 15.09 6.65 2.47
N SER A 276 15.39 5.38 2.75
CA SER A 276 16.62 4.92 3.42
C SER A 276 17.20 3.71 2.71
N PRO A 277 18.51 3.44 2.85
CA PRO A 277 19.11 2.20 2.38
C PRO A 277 18.45 0.96 3.00
N MET A 278 18.52 -0.17 2.31
CA MET A 278 18.06 -1.45 2.86
C MET A 278 19.00 -1.95 3.96
N ASN A 279 18.42 -2.55 5.02
CA ASN A 279 19.20 -3.06 6.14
C ASN A 279 19.87 -4.41 5.80
N GLN A 280 21.10 -4.34 5.27
CA GLN A 280 21.82 -5.53 4.83
C GLN A 280 22.13 -6.52 5.96
N ALA A 281 22.43 -6.00 7.15
CA ALA A 281 22.70 -6.83 8.33
C ALA A 281 21.47 -7.65 8.71
N GLU A 282 20.28 -7.03 8.70
CA GLU A 282 19.04 -7.72 9.05
C GLU A 282 18.60 -8.71 7.96
N PHE A 283 18.76 -8.36 6.67
CA PHE A 283 18.56 -9.32 5.57
C PHE A 283 19.46 -10.55 5.71
N ALA A 284 20.72 -10.38 6.11
CA ALA A 284 21.63 -11.49 6.33
C ALA A 284 21.21 -12.42 7.47
N LYS A 285 20.54 -11.90 8.52
CA LYS A 285 19.98 -12.70 9.61
C LYS A 285 18.77 -13.51 9.14
N VAL A 286 17.80 -12.85 8.50
CA VAL A 286 16.57 -13.50 8.01
C VAL A 286 16.87 -14.59 6.99
N PHE A 287 17.79 -14.33 6.06
CA PHE A 287 18.17 -15.29 5.02
C PHE A 287 19.39 -16.14 5.37
N LYS A 288 19.72 -16.32 6.66
CA LYS A 288 20.92 -17.05 7.12
C LYS A 288 21.08 -18.42 6.42
N HIS A 289 19.98 -19.13 6.19
CA HIS A 289 19.93 -20.46 5.59
C HIS A 289 19.66 -20.47 4.07
N GLN A 290 19.68 -19.31 3.41
CA GLN A 290 19.38 -19.15 1.98
C GLN A 290 20.51 -18.38 1.26
N PRO A 291 21.65 -19.04 0.95
CA PRO A 291 22.85 -18.36 0.44
C PRO A 291 22.63 -17.67 -0.91
N LEU A 292 21.83 -18.28 -1.81
CA LEU A 292 21.46 -17.67 -3.08
C LEU A 292 20.67 -16.37 -2.89
N GLN A 293 19.70 -16.37 -1.97
CA GLN A 293 18.89 -15.19 -1.68
C GLN A 293 19.74 -14.06 -1.10
N ARG A 294 20.69 -14.37 -0.20
CA ARG A 294 21.65 -13.39 0.35
C ARG A 294 22.50 -12.75 -0.75
N LEU A 295 22.97 -13.53 -1.71
CA LEU A 295 23.75 -13.03 -2.84
C LEU A 295 22.92 -12.08 -3.71
N LEU A 296 21.69 -12.47 -4.05
CA LEU A 296 20.78 -11.64 -4.86
C LEU A 296 20.45 -10.31 -4.16
N MET A 297 20.18 -10.33 -2.86
CA MET A 297 19.92 -9.09 -2.10
C MET A 297 21.13 -8.16 -2.05
N LYS A 298 22.33 -8.71 -1.91
CA LYS A 298 23.58 -7.91 -1.95
C LYS A 298 23.78 -7.29 -3.33
N ALA A 299 23.48 -8.02 -4.40
CA ALA A 299 23.56 -7.49 -5.77
C ALA A 299 22.51 -6.38 -6.00
N ALA A 300 21.26 -6.57 -5.54
CA ALA A 300 20.21 -5.56 -5.66
C ALA A 300 20.58 -4.25 -4.94
N ALA A 301 21.31 -4.33 -3.82
CA ALA A 301 21.79 -3.17 -3.09
C ALA A 301 22.76 -2.29 -3.89
N ALA A 302 23.45 -2.83 -4.90
CA ALA A 302 24.38 -2.06 -5.74
C ALA A 302 23.69 -0.97 -6.57
N GLY A 303 22.39 -1.08 -6.81
CA GLY A 303 21.59 -0.04 -7.47
C GLY A 303 21.17 1.11 -6.56
N THR A 304 21.43 1.02 -5.25
CA THR A 304 21.08 2.07 -4.28
C THR A 304 22.04 3.27 -4.41
N PRO A 305 21.55 4.52 -4.44
CA PRO A 305 22.41 5.69 -4.42
C PRO A 305 23.34 5.69 -3.20
N LYS A 306 24.64 5.89 -3.41
CA LYS A 306 25.67 5.78 -2.36
C LYS A 306 25.55 6.86 -1.26
N ASP A 307 24.98 8.00 -1.62
CA ASP A 307 24.78 9.18 -0.78
C ASP A 307 23.36 9.30 -0.23
N LEU A 308 22.56 8.23 -0.33
CA LEU A 308 21.19 8.21 0.16
C LEU A 308 21.14 8.44 1.67
N LYS A 309 20.69 9.64 2.06
CA LYS A 309 20.40 10.02 3.44
C LYS A 309 18.90 10.14 3.60
N PHE A 310 18.37 9.53 4.65
CA PHE A 310 16.97 9.69 5.01
C PHE A 310 16.66 11.17 5.28
N ARG A 311 15.53 11.62 4.75
CA ARG A 311 14.93 12.92 5.03
C ARG A 311 13.48 12.67 5.40
N GLU A 312 12.99 13.35 6.41
CA GLU A 312 11.55 13.36 6.68
C GLU A 312 10.82 14.02 5.50
N MET A 313 9.55 13.65 5.30
CA MET A 313 8.71 14.24 4.26
C MET A 313 9.28 14.10 2.82
N TYR A 314 9.95 12.98 2.50
CA TYR A 314 10.70 12.83 1.24
C TYR A 314 9.87 12.77 -0.06
N PHE A 315 8.53 12.75 0.03
CA PHE A 315 7.63 12.85 -1.13
C PHE A 315 6.89 14.19 -1.20
N GLU A 316 7.20 15.15 -0.33
CA GLU A 316 6.49 16.42 -0.22
C GLU A 316 6.43 17.19 -1.55
N GLU A 317 7.58 17.42 -2.19
CA GLU A 317 7.63 18.18 -3.46
C GLU A 317 6.79 17.54 -4.57
N TYR A 318 6.83 16.21 -4.68
CA TYR A 318 6.04 15.46 -5.65
C TYR A 318 4.54 15.52 -5.31
N SER A 319 4.21 15.38 -4.03
CA SER A 319 2.83 15.33 -3.56
C SER A 319 2.13 16.69 -3.67
N ARG A 320 2.87 17.80 -3.49
CA ARG A 320 2.36 19.17 -3.68
C ARG A 320 1.91 19.42 -5.12
N LYS A 321 2.61 18.84 -6.12
CA LYS A 321 2.17 18.90 -7.53
C LYS A 321 0.82 18.22 -7.73
N VAL A 322 0.62 17.05 -7.11
CA VAL A 322 -0.68 16.35 -7.15
C VAL A 322 -1.75 17.17 -6.44
N ARG A 323 -1.47 17.67 -5.23
CA ARG A 323 -2.42 18.49 -4.47
C ARG A 323 -2.89 19.71 -5.23
N ALA A 324 -2.00 20.41 -5.93
CA ALA A 324 -2.33 21.58 -6.73
C ALA A 324 -3.26 21.27 -7.93
N ALA A 325 -3.40 19.99 -8.31
CA ALA A 325 -4.08 19.59 -9.54
C ALA A 325 -5.47 18.98 -9.34
N VAL A 326 -5.84 18.60 -8.11
CA VAL A 326 -7.09 17.89 -7.78
C VAL A 326 -7.73 18.46 -6.52
N LYS A 327 -9.02 18.20 -6.30
CA LYS A 327 -9.78 18.68 -5.12
C LYS A 327 -10.17 17.58 -4.15
N LEU A 328 -10.26 16.32 -4.60
CA LEU A 328 -10.56 15.20 -3.73
C LEU A 328 -9.57 15.08 -2.55
N PRO A 329 -9.98 14.45 -1.44
CA PRO A 329 -9.10 14.24 -0.31
C PRO A 329 -7.78 13.53 -0.68
N LEU A 330 -6.67 14.00 -0.11
CA LEU A 330 -5.35 13.40 -0.29
C LEU A 330 -4.72 13.02 1.04
N THR A 331 -4.18 11.80 1.10
CA THR A 331 -3.34 11.34 2.20
C THR A 331 -1.87 11.47 1.82
N TYR A 332 -1.12 12.23 2.61
CA TYR A 332 0.33 12.29 2.50
C TYR A 332 0.97 11.04 3.10
N LEU A 333 1.91 10.44 2.38
CA LEU A 333 2.74 9.33 2.85
C LEU A 333 4.18 9.57 2.38
N GLY A 334 5.16 9.24 3.24
CA GLY A 334 6.58 9.36 2.90
C GLY A 334 7.35 10.09 3.99
N GLY A 335 7.81 9.36 5.00
CA GLY A 335 8.73 9.89 6.01
C GLY A 335 8.11 10.80 7.07
N VAL A 336 6.81 10.69 7.34
CA VAL A 336 6.16 11.33 8.50
C VAL A 336 6.62 10.62 9.78
N LYS A 337 7.26 11.35 10.68
CA LYS A 337 7.83 10.82 11.92
C LYS A 337 7.48 11.62 13.18
N SER A 338 6.92 12.80 13.03
CA SER A 338 6.66 13.74 14.12
C SER A 338 5.31 14.41 14.00
N LEU A 339 4.81 14.97 15.09
CA LEU A 339 3.61 15.79 15.07
C LEU A 339 3.82 17.05 14.21
N ASP A 340 5.03 17.64 14.23
CA ASP A 340 5.40 18.77 13.37
C ASP A 340 5.30 18.41 11.87
N ASN A 341 5.69 17.18 11.48
CA ASN A 341 5.50 16.71 10.10
C ASN A 341 4.01 16.61 9.74
N VAL A 342 3.17 16.19 10.68
CA VAL A 342 1.72 16.04 10.48
C VAL A 342 1.08 17.42 10.32
N GLU A 343 1.38 18.35 11.22
CA GLU A 343 0.94 19.75 11.16
C GLU A 343 1.39 20.41 9.85
N LYS A 344 2.63 20.17 9.42
CA LYS A 344 3.13 20.61 8.11
C LYS A 344 2.33 20.02 6.96
N ALA A 345 2.01 18.72 6.98
CA ALA A 345 1.20 18.09 5.94
C ALA A 345 -0.19 18.72 5.85
N MET A 346 -0.84 19.00 6.98
CA MET A 346 -2.13 19.71 6.99
C MET A 346 -2.01 21.12 6.40
N ALA A 347 -0.95 21.85 6.75
CA ALA A 347 -0.69 23.20 6.23
C ALA A 347 -0.41 23.23 4.72
N GLU A 348 0.14 22.15 4.15
CA GLU A 348 0.33 21.97 2.71
C GLU A 348 -0.95 21.49 1.98
N GLY A 349 -2.07 21.35 2.70
CA GLY A 349 -3.38 21.02 2.14
C GLY A 349 -3.67 19.53 2.00
N PHE A 350 -2.90 18.66 2.65
CA PHE A 350 -3.25 17.24 2.74
C PHE A 350 -4.32 17.02 3.81
N ASP A 351 -5.27 16.14 3.53
CA ASP A 351 -6.43 15.89 4.41
C ASP A 351 -6.11 14.89 5.51
N ALA A 352 -5.13 14.02 5.26
CA ALA A 352 -4.66 13.00 6.20
C ALA A 352 -3.17 12.69 6.00
N VAL A 353 -2.60 11.98 6.97
CA VAL A 353 -1.27 11.36 6.86
C VAL A 353 -1.39 9.85 7.03
N ALA A 354 -0.66 9.09 6.20
CA ALA A 354 -0.51 7.66 6.37
C ALA A 354 0.91 7.33 6.87
N MET A 355 0.95 6.38 7.80
CA MET A 355 2.15 5.95 8.50
C MET A 355 2.26 4.43 8.46
N ALA A 356 3.49 3.89 8.55
CA ALA A 356 3.71 2.44 8.57
C ALA A 356 4.78 2.07 9.60
N ARG A 357 6.05 2.32 9.29
CA ARG A 357 7.20 1.93 10.13
C ARG A 357 7.14 2.48 11.55
N ILE A 358 6.65 3.70 11.72
CA ILE A 358 6.56 4.34 13.04
C ILE A 358 5.49 3.68 13.93
N LEU A 359 4.46 3.08 13.33
CA LEU A 359 3.40 2.37 14.03
C LEU A 359 3.77 0.93 14.36
N LEU A 360 4.70 0.32 13.61
CA LEU A 360 5.35 -0.93 14.02
C LEU A 360 6.22 -0.74 15.27
N HIS A 361 6.85 0.44 15.39
CA HIS A 361 7.63 0.79 16.56
C HIS A 361 6.74 1.10 17.76
N ASP A 362 5.66 1.84 17.56
CA ASP A 362 4.75 2.23 18.64
C ASP A 362 3.30 2.30 18.14
N PRO A 363 2.47 1.26 18.38
CA PRO A 363 1.09 1.25 17.92
C PRO A 363 0.23 2.32 18.62
N ALA A 364 0.64 2.82 19.80
CA ALA A 364 -0.07 3.84 20.57
C ALA A 364 0.38 5.29 20.25
N LEU A 365 1.20 5.47 19.21
CA LEU A 365 1.83 6.75 18.90
C LEU A 365 0.84 7.90 18.70
N VAL A 366 -0.34 7.65 18.11
CA VAL A 366 -1.33 8.70 17.84
C VAL A 366 -1.95 9.21 19.15
N ASN A 367 -2.33 8.32 20.07
CA ASN A 367 -2.80 8.73 21.39
C ASN A 367 -1.72 9.54 22.12
N LYS A 368 -0.45 9.10 22.07
CA LYS A 368 0.65 9.83 22.71
C LYS A 368 0.89 11.21 22.09
N PHE A 369 0.70 11.36 20.77
CA PHE A 369 0.69 12.68 20.13
C PHE A 369 -0.47 13.55 20.62
N GLN A 370 -1.67 12.97 20.76
CA GLN A 370 -2.86 13.68 21.21
C GLN A 370 -2.75 14.14 22.67
N GLU A 371 -2.19 13.30 23.54
CA GLU A 371 -1.94 13.57 24.96
C GLU A 371 -0.74 14.52 25.17
N GLY A 372 0.09 14.73 24.14
CA GLY A 372 1.31 15.53 24.23
C GLY A 372 2.45 14.85 24.98
N THR A 373 2.37 13.54 25.23
CA THR A 373 3.42 12.79 25.94
C THR A 373 4.65 12.54 25.06
N VAL A 374 4.47 12.51 23.74
CA VAL A 374 5.56 12.53 22.75
C VAL A 374 5.20 13.44 21.58
N ARG A 375 6.20 13.97 20.88
CA ARG A 375 6.03 14.68 19.60
C ARG A 375 6.79 14.04 18.44
N GLN A 376 7.69 13.10 18.73
CA GLN A 376 8.57 12.44 17.78
C GLN A 376 8.50 10.92 17.96
N SER A 377 8.42 10.18 16.85
CA SER A 377 8.52 8.72 16.87
C SER A 377 9.94 8.24 17.18
N GLY A 378 10.05 7.16 17.97
CA GLY A 378 11.31 6.43 18.20
C GLY A 378 11.83 5.62 17.01
N CYS A 379 11.08 5.51 15.90
CA CYS A 379 11.52 4.78 14.72
C CYS A 379 12.79 5.40 14.11
N THR A 380 13.84 4.60 13.95
CA THR A 380 15.13 5.06 13.41
C THR A 380 15.20 5.08 11.88
N SER A 381 14.12 4.68 11.18
CA SER A 381 14.09 4.56 9.71
C SER A 381 15.19 3.65 9.14
N CYS A 382 15.64 2.67 9.95
CA CYS A 382 16.74 1.75 9.64
C CYS A 382 16.36 0.64 8.65
N ASN A 383 15.09 0.54 8.24
CA ASN A 383 14.54 -0.47 7.34
C ASN A 383 14.70 -1.94 7.80
N ALA A 384 15.06 -2.20 9.06
CA ALA A 384 15.19 -3.55 9.60
C ALA A 384 13.86 -4.30 9.73
N CYS A 385 12.71 -3.59 9.68
CA CYS A 385 11.40 -4.22 9.61
C CYS A 385 11.11 -4.85 8.24
N ILE A 386 11.74 -4.37 7.14
CA ILE A 386 11.45 -4.84 5.79
C ILE A 386 11.81 -6.33 5.62
N PRO A 387 12.99 -6.82 6.06
CA PRO A 387 13.28 -8.25 6.04
C PRO A 387 12.30 -9.11 6.85
N GLN A 388 11.62 -8.54 7.86
CA GLN A 388 10.70 -9.29 8.73
C GLN A 388 9.41 -9.72 8.00
N ILE A 389 9.20 -9.31 6.75
CA ILE A 389 8.15 -9.87 5.89
C ILE A 389 8.32 -11.38 5.63
N TYR A 390 9.46 -11.97 6.03
CA TYR A 390 9.72 -13.41 5.99
C TYR A 390 9.81 -14.05 7.38
N ASN A 391 9.55 -13.29 8.45
CA ASN A 391 9.61 -13.80 9.82
C ASN A 391 8.31 -14.53 10.18
N GLN A 392 8.41 -15.66 10.89
CA GLN A 392 7.26 -16.45 11.32
C GLN A 392 6.31 -15.67 12.24
N ALA A 393 6.81 -14.74 13.06
CA ALA A 393 5.98 -13.87 13.89
C ALA A 393 5.20 -12.79 13.10
N GLY A 394 5.47 -12.66 11.80
CA GLY A 394 5.02 -11.53 11.00
C GLY A 394 6.02 -10.36 11.05
N THR A 395 5.67 -9.28 10.36
CA THR A 395 6.49 -8.07 10.25
C THR A 395 6.39 -7.24 11.53
N TYR A 396 7.53 -6.90 12.13
CA TYR A 396 7.61 -6.12 13.35
C TYR A 396 8.81 -5.16 13.33
N CYS A 397 8.87 -4.25 14.31
CA CYS A 397 10.05 -3.42 14.54
C CYS A 397 11.08 -4.19 15.38
N VAL A 398 12.30 -4.35 14.88
CA VAL A 398 13.39 -5.07 15.57
C VAL A 398 13.88 -4.41 16.87
N LEU A 399 13.37 -3.22 17.20
CA LEU A 399 13.62 -2.56 18.48
C LEU A 399 12.62 -2.98 19.56
N ASN A 400 11.62 -3.78 19.19
CA ASN A 400 10.61 -4.35 20.06
C ASN A 400 10.69 -5.87 20.01
N GLU A 401 10.09 -6.51 21.02
CA GLU A 401 9.85 -7.95 20.96
C GLU A 401 8.83 -8.29 19.85
N PRO A 402 9.05 -9.37 19.09
CA PRO A 402 8.06 -9.85 18.14
C PRO A 402 6.80 -10.37 18.85
N LEU A 403 5.70 -10.48 18.09
CA LEU A 403 4.54 -11.25 18.55
C LEU A 403 4.91 -12.72 18.72
N ASP A 404 4.17 -13.43 19.58
CA ASP A 404 4.26 -14.89 19.67
C ASP A 404 3.99 -15.51 18.28
N PRO A 405 4.96 -16.24 17.68
CA PRO A 405 4.76 -16.91 16.40
C PRO A 405 3.54 -17.84 16.37
N ALA A 406 3.15 -18.43 17.50
CA ALA A 406 1.98 -19.30 17.58
C ALA A 406 0.67 -18.55 17.22
N MET A 407 0.57 -17.26 17.52
CA MET A 407 -0.58 -16.45 17.10
C MET A 407 -0.70 -16.35 15.58
N ASN A 408 0.42 -16.44 14.87
CA ASN A 408 0.43 -16.36 13.42
C ASN A 408 0.10 -17.69 12.73
N GLU A 409 -0.11 -18.77 13.49
CA GLU A 409 -0.53 -20.07 12.96
C GLU A 409 -2.03 -20.35 13.23
N ILE A 410 -2.69 -19.50 14.00
CA ILE A 410 -4.12 -19.62 14.35
C ILE A 410 -4.93 -18.67 13.48
N ARG A 411 -6.01 -19.18 12.88
CA ARG A 411 -6.96 -18.37 12.09
C ARG A 411 -7.58 -17.27 12.93
N ALA A 412 -7.84 -16.11 12.34
CA ALA A 412 -8.35 -14.94 13.06
C ALA A 412 -9.72 -15.17 13.72
N SER A 413 -10.58 -16.03 13.15
CA SER A 413 -11.91 -16.33 13.69
C SER A 413 -11.93 -17.47 14.72
N GLN A 414 -10.81 -18.16 14.93
CA GLN A 414 -10.62 -19.13 16.03
C GLN A 414 -10.17 -18.39 17.28
#